data_AF-A0ABD3F4E4-F1
#
_entry.id   AF-A0ABD3F4E4-F1
#
_cell.length_a   1.000
_cell.length_b   1.000
_cell.length_c   1.000
_cell.angle_alpha   90.00
_cell.angle_beta   90.00
_cell.angle_gamma   90.00
#
_symmetry.space_group_name_H-M   'P 1'
#
loop_
_entity.id
_entity.type
_entity.pdbx_description
1 polymer ?
#
loop_
_entity_poly.entity_id
_entity_poly.type
_entity_poly.pdbx_seq_one_letter_code
_entity_poly.pdbx_strand_id
1 'polypeptide(L)'
;MAKKSKGGKNKTPTPTPTASVKTLDGGPDQEPLATDEQATAKEQRRRASQKIDHMLEVRPDAEDLEQRNVLPTASPNVAPTLQGVQKMLQRKMSADELAHKLESRPDVQELRDLAIVHGGDGVAPSLQATQEKLQRQLNSDKVNQHLTKRPSIEELRTTGVLETSAELAPSLTATAKKLERNLVQNQVSHLLESRPEKDELVHQNILEDQDAAVAPVLQGAKHQLERQLKADQIARQLRHRPSVSELEEKGIVDGEEATAIRQQSD
;
A
#
# COMPACT_ATOMS: atom_id res chain seq x y z
N MET A 1 24.61 48.27 -16.48
CA MET A 1 25.10 49.58 -16.00
C MET A 1 26.38 49.37 -15.21
N ALA A 2 27.52 49.73 -15.79
CA ALA A 2 28.84 49.56 -15.20
C ALA A 2 29.32 50.90 -14.61
N LYS A 3 29.75 50.91 -13.35
CA LYS A 3 30.45 52.05 -12.74
C LYS A 3 31.92 51.70 -12.53
N LYS A 4 32.77 52.21 -13.42
CA LYS A 4 34.22 52.31 -13.28
C LYS A 4 34.54 53.40 -12.25
N SER A 5 35.38 53.10 -11.26
CA SER A 5 36.05 54.09 -10.42
C SER A 5 37.56 54.04 -10.65
N LYS A 6 38.11 55.22 -10.92
CA LYS A 6 39.51 55.60 -11.11
C LYS A 6 40.31 55.21 -9.84
N GLY A 7 41.57 54.79 -9.89
CA GLY A 7 42.71 55.42 -10.55
C GLY A 7 43.46 56.27 -9.53
N GLY A 8 44.47 55.69 -8.86
CA GLY A 8 45.37 56.38 -7.93
C GLY A 8 46.69 55.63 -7.81
N LYS A 9 47.71 56.10 -8.53
CA LYS A 9 49.10 55.64 -8.50
C LYS A 9 49.88 56.53 -7.51
N ASN A 10 50.76 55.94 -6.70
CA ASN A 10 51.97 56.53 -6.07
C ASN A 10 52.84 55.29 -5.75
N LYS A 11 53.95 54.90 -6.44
CA LYS A 11 55.28 55.55 -6.61
C LYS A 11 55.76 56.21 -5.32
N THR A 12 56.89 55.91 -4.68
CA THR A 12 58.05 55.00 -4.84
C THR A 12 58.85 55.11 -3.50
N PRO A 13 59.93 54.34 -3.28
CA PRO A 13 60.47 54.01 -1.95
C PRO A 13 61.49 55.03 -1.43
N THR A 14 61.72 55.01 -0.13
CA THR A 14 62.83 55.76 0.51
C THR A 14 63.26 55.08 1.81
N PRO A 15 64.50 55.31 2.26
CA PRO A 15 65.43 54.24 2.60
C PRO A 15 65.81 54.24 4.10
N THR A 16 66.46 53.16 4.50
CA THR A 16 67.32 53.07 5.69
C THR A 16 68.20 54.32 5.86
N PRO A 17 68.16 54.98 7.04
CA PRO A 17 69.23 55.89 7.42
C PRO A 17 70.38 55.10 8.06
N THR A 18 71.44 54.93 7.28
CA THR A 18 72.79 54.59 7.78
C THR A 18 73.31 55.78 8.57
N ALA A 19 73.39 55.68 9.90
CA ALA A 19 74.02 56.70 10.72
C ALA A 19 75.55 56.46 10.74
N SER A 20 76.27 57.29 9.99
CA SER A 20 77.72 57.36 9.97
C SER A 20 78.26 57.87 11.30
N VAL A 21 79.23 57.14 11.85
CA VAL A 21 80.06 57.50 12.99
C VAL A 21 80.85 58.77 12.66
N LYS A 22 80.73 59.80 13.52
CA LYS A 22 81.60 60.99 13.49
C LYS A 22 82.31 61.06 14.84
N THR A 23 83.57 60.65 14.82
CA THR A 23 84.56 60.82 15.88
C THR A 23 84.86 62.31 16.06
N LEU A 24 84.69 62.82 17.28
CA LEU A 24 85.44 63.96 17.78
C LEU A 24 86.00 63.60 19.16
N ASP A 25 87.32 63.66 19.16
CA ASP A 25 88.28 63.48 20.23
C ASP A 25 88.20 64.63 21.25
N GLY A 26 88.41 64.34 22.53
CA GLY A 26 88.48 65.36 23.58
C GLY A 26 88.17 64.93 25.02
N GLY A 27 89.06 64.14 25.63
CA GLY A 27 89.48 64.25 27.06
C GLY A 27 88.51 63.87 28.21
N PRO A 28 89.03 63.46 29.39
CA PRO A 28 88.42 62.40 30.19
C PRO A 28 87.70 62.84 31.48
N ASP A 29 86.98 61.88 32.06
CA ASP A 29 86.47 61.78 33.44
C ASP A 29 85.13 62.45 33.78
N GLN A 30 84.02 61.75 33.51
CA GLN A 30 82.88 61.59 34.45
C GLN A 30 81.81 60.58 33.95
N GLU A 31 81.59 59.51 34.73
CA GLU A 31 80.34 58.75 34.78
C GLU A 31 79.55 59.18 36.03
N PRO A 32 78.23 58.92 36.19
CA PRO A 32 77.15 58.81 35.19
C PRO A 32 75.81 59.44 35.69
N LEU A 33 74.92 59.95 34.81
CA LEU A 33 73.51 60.28 35.20
C LEU A 33 72.52 59.98 34.06
N ALA A 34 71.76 58.89 34.23
CA ALA A 34 70.67 58.46 33.35
C ALA A 34 69.42 59.31 33.56
N THR A 35 68.96 60.00 32.52
CA THR A 35 67.84 60.96 32.55
C THR A 35 66.47 60.29 32.33
N ASP A 36 65.44 60.75 33.06
CA ASP A 36 64.08 60.18 33.24
C ASP A 36 63.29 59.69 32.01
N GLU A 37 63.60 60.13 30.79
CA GLU A 37 62.98 59.59 29.56
C GLU A 37 63.34 58.11 29.32
N GLN A 38 64.55 57.70 29.73
CA GLN A 38 64.95 56.30 29.63
C GLN A 38 64.28 55.42 30.71
N ALA A 39 63.98 56.00 31.87
CA ALA A 39 63.30 55.29 32.97
C ALA A 39 61.81 55.07 32.68
N THR A 40 61.12 56.07 32.11
CA THR A 40 59.72 55.96 31.68
C THR A 40 59.55 54.99 30.51
N ALA A 41 60.44 55.01 29.51
CA ALA A 41 60.47 54.02 28.43
C ALA A 41 60.73 52.59 28.95
N LYS A 42 61.61 52.44 29.95
CA LYS A 42 61.89 51.14 30.60
C LYS A 42 60.69 50.61 31.38
N GLU A 43 59.96 51.48 32.10
CA GLU A 43 58.73 51.12 32.80
C GLU A 43 57.59 50.76 31.84
N GLN A 44 57.44 51.48 30.73
CA GLN A 44 56.49 51.12 29.67
C GLN A 44 56.84 49.77 29.04
N ARG A 45 58.13 49.49 28.80
CA ARG A 45 58.60 48.18 28.33
C ARG A 45 58.30 47.06 29.35
N ARG A 46 58.44 47.33 30.65
CA ARG A 46 58.07 46.39 31.73
C ARG A 46 56.57 46.09 31.77
N ARG A 47 55.72 47.11 31.62
CA ARG A 47 54.26 46.92 31.57
C ARG A 47 53.83 46.20 30.28
N ALA A 48 54.46 46.53 29.16
CA ALA A 48 54.24 45.86 27.89
C ALA A 48 54.64 44.37 27.96
N SER A 49 55.78 44.04 28.57
CA SER A 49 56.19 42.65 28.76
C SER A 49 55.22 41.89 29.64
N GLN A 50 54.80 42.46 30.78
CA GLN A 50 53.80 41.84 31.67
C GLN A 50 52.48 41.56 30.95
N LYS A 51 52.03 42.48 30.09
CA LYS A 51 50.82 42.29 29.28
C LYS A 51 51.00 41.19 28.23
N ILE A 52 52.16 41.13 27.57
CA ILE A 52 52.47 40.09 26.58
C ILE A 52 52.54 38.72 27.27
N ASP A 53 53.21 38.62 28.42
CA ASP A 53 53.32 37.38 29.20
C ASP A 53 51.93 36.85 29.55
N HIS A 54 51.04 37.73 30.05
CA HIS A 54 49.65 37.35 30.31
C HIS A 54 48.88 36.91 29.06
N MET A 55 49.09 37.57 27.91
CA MET A 55 48.46 37.16 26.64
C MET A 55 49.01 35.84 26.09
N LEU A 56 50.25 35.48 26.42
CA LEU A 56 50.86 34.21 26.06
C LEU A 56 50.36 33.07 26.95
N GLU A 57 50.08 33.33 28.23
CA GLU A 57 49.45 32.36 29.15
C GLU A 57 48.03 31.97 28.71
N VAL A 58 47.26 32.92 28.18
CA VAL A 58 45.86 32.71 27.74
C VAL A 58 45.80 32.40 26.23
N ARG A 59 46.93 32.14 25.58
CA ARG A 59 46.97 31.85 24.15
C ARG A 59 46.30 30.49 23.89
N PRO A 60 45.29 30.41 23.02
CA PRO A 60 44.71 29.13 22.62
C PRO A 60 45.72 28.29 21.82
N ASP A 61 45.60 26.98 21.94
CA ASP A 61 46.46 26.05 21.22
C ASP A 61 46.28 26.16 19.71
N ALA A 62 47.29 25.74 18.96
CA ALA A 62 47.24 25.80 17.49
C ALA A 62 46.10 24.91 16.94
N GLU A 63 45.86 23.76 17.57
CA GLU A 63 44.75 22.85 17.24
C GLU A 63 43.38 23.50 17.49
N ASP A 64 43.22 24.22 18.61
CA ASP A 64 41.99 24.97 18.90
C ASP A 64 41.68 26.03 17.84
N LEU A 65 42.72 26.67 17.30
CA LEU A 65 42.59 27.65 16.22
C LEU A 65 42.23 27.00 14.88
N GLU A 66 42.66 25.75 14.62
CA GLU A 66 42.22 24.98 13.45
C GLU A 66 40.75 24.57 13.54
N GLN A 67 40.33 24.04 14.70
CA GLN A 67 38.94 23.65 14.93
C GLN A 67 37.98 24.83 14.77
N ARG A 68 38.43 26.03 15.16
CA ARG A 68 37.71 27.29 14.96
C ARG A 68 37.86 27.88 13.55
N ASN A 69 38.53 27.18 12.63
CA ASN A 69 38.83 27.61 11.27
C ASN A 69 39.56 28.97 11.17
N VAL A 70 40.27 29.37 12.23
CA VAL A 70 41.09 30.58 12.27
C VAL A 70 42.45 30.31 11.62
N LEU A 71 43.02 29.14 11.88
CA LEU A 71 44.16 28.60 11.12
C LEU A 71 43.62 27.58 10.11
N PRO A 72 43.76 27.80 8.79
CA PRO A 72 43.16 26.93 7.77
C PRO A 72 43.61 25.47 7.82
N THR A 73 44.86 25.22 8.24
CA THR A 73 45.45 23.92 8.59
C THR A 73 46.83 24.19 9.22
N ALA A 74 47.01 23.94 10.51
CA ALA A 74 48.26 23.65 11.19
C ALA A 74 48.79 22.23 10.91
N SER A 75 48.14 21.43 10.05
CA SER A 75 48.75 20.20 9.54
C SER A 75 50.15 20.50 8.97
N PRO A 76 51.23 19.87 9.46
CA PRO A 76 52.62 20.21 9.12
C PRO A 76 52.99 19.91 7.66
N ASN A 77 52.06 19.37 6.90
CA ASN A 77 52.30 18.79 5.59
C ASN A 77 52.15 19.79 4.43
N VAL A 78 51.58 20.98 4.68
CA VAL A 78 51.37 21.99 3.63
C VAL A 78 52.03 23.31 3.99
N ALA A 79 52.91 23.78 3.09
CA ALA A 79 53.58 25.06 3.23
C ALA A 79 52.57 26.23 3.28
N PRO A 80 52.80 27.28 4.10
CA PRO A 80 51.89 28.42 4.22
C PRO A 80 51.55 29.11 2.89
N THR A 81 52.47 29.11 1.93
CA THR A 81 52.27 29.69 0.59
C THR A 81 51.31 28.89 -0.30
N LEU A 82 51.16 27.59 -0.04
CA LEU A 82 50.34 26.67 -0.83
C LEU A 82 48.92 26.51 -0.27
N GLN A 83 48.66 26.94 0.96
CA GLN A 83 47.33 26.82 1.60
C GLN A 83 46.21 27.44 0.76
N GLY A 84 46.46 28.58 0.11
CA GLY A 84 45.48 29.20 -0.79
C GLY A 84 45.18 28.36 -2.04
N VAL A 85 46.21 27.74 -2.62
CA VAL A 85 46.06 26.84 -3.78
C VAL A 85 45.40 25.53 -3.37
N GLN A 86 45.76 24.97 -2.22
CA GLN A 86 45.12 23.79 -1.64
C GLN A 86 43.62 24.02 -1.42
N LYS A 87 43.24 25.13 -0.78
CA LYS A 87 41.82 25.47 -0.58
C LYS A 87 41.09 25.69 -1.91
N MET A 88 41.76 26.27 -2.89
CA MET A 88 41.19 26.42 -4.24
C MET A 88 40.97 25.07 -4.93
N LEU A 89 41.95 24.16 -4.83
CA LEU A 89 41.85 22.82 -5.36
C LEU A 89 40.74 22.04 -4.66
N GLN A 90 40.69 22.06 -3.32
CA GLN A 90 39.65 21.42 -2.52
C GLN A 90 38.26 21.94 -2.93
N ARG A 91 38.12 23.26 -3.15
CA ARG A 91 36.86 23.85 -3.64
C ARG A 91 36.51 23.40 -5.06
N LYS A 92 37.50 23.23 -5.94
CA LYS A 92 37.26 22.70 -7.30
C LYS A 92 36.84 21.24 -7.25
N MET A 93 37.56 20.42 -6.49
CA MET A 93 37.22 19.01 -6.30
C MET A 93 35.82 18.84 -5.71
N SER A 94 35.45 19.62 -4.68
CA SER A 94 34.10 19.56 -4.12
C SER A 94 33.04 20.11 -5.07
N ALA A 95 33.37 21.11 -5.90
CA ALA A 95 32.47 21.59 -6.94
C ALA A 95 32.23 20.54 -8.03
N ASP A 96 33.27 19.84 -8.47
CA ASP A 96 33.19 18.78 -9.48
C ASP A 96 32.39 17.58 -8.93
N GLU A 97 32.63 17.19 -7.67
CA GLU A 97 31.86 16.13 -7.00
C GLU A 97 30.37 16.50 -6.87
N LEU A 98 30.07 17.74 -6.46
CA LEU A 98 28.69 18.21 -6.39
C LEU A 98 28.04 18.28 -7.76
N ALA A 99 28.77 18.71 -8.80
CA ALA A 99 28.26 18.75 -10.17
C ALA A 99 27.85 17.36 -10.64
N HIS A 100 28.70 16.35 -10.43
CA HIS A 100 28.37 14.96 -10.76
C HIS A 100 27.14 14.44 -9.99
N LYS A 101 27.03 14.72 -8.68
CA LYS A 101 25.86 14.32 -7.87
C LYS A 101 24.57 15.02 -8.29
N LEU A 102 24.66 16.24 -8.79
CA LEU A 102 23.52 17.00 -9.30
C LEU A 102 23.06 16.49 -10.67
N GLU A 103 23.99 16.00 -11.50
CA GLU A 103 23.67 15.38 -12.79
C GLU A 103 22.95 14.03 -12.62
N SER A 104 23.37 13.23 -11.63
CA SER A 104 22.70 11.97 -11.27
C SER A 104 21.53 12.14 -10.27
N ARG A 105 20.95 13.35 -10.16
CA ARG A 105 19.91 13.62 -9.17
C ARG A 105 18.56 13.02 -9.63
N PRO A 106 17.91 12.16 -8.83
CA PRO A 106 16.59 11.66 -9.15
C PRO A 106 15.54 12.77 -9.10
N ASP A 107 14.49 12.62 -9.91
CA ASP A 107 13.38 13.58 -9.90
C ASP A 107 12.56 13.46 -8.61
N VAL A 108 11.87 14.53 -8.22
CA VAL A 108 11.04 14.54 -7.02
C VAL A 108 9.91 13.51 -7.14
N GLN A 109 9.39 13.28 -8.35
CA GLN A 109 8.38 12.25 -8.59
C GLN A 109 8.93 10.84 -8.31
N GLU A 110 10.14 10.53 -8.78
CA GLU A 110 10.80 9.25 -8.51
C GLU A 110 11.02 9.06 -6.99
N LEU A 111 11.39 10.13 -6.28
CA LEU A 111 11.51 10.09 -4.82
C LEU A 111 10.17 9.87 -4.10
N ARG A 112 9.03 10.25 -4.69
CA ARG A 112 7.69 9.93 -4.16
C ARG A 112 7.33 8.48 -4.41
N ASP A 113 7.65 7.98 -5.60
CA ASP A 113 7.36 6.59 -5.98
C ASP A 113 8.17 5.61 -5.10
N LEU A 114 9.40 6.00 -4.73
CA LEU A 114 10.23 5.31 -3.73
C LEU A 114 9.80 5.56 -2.28
N ALA A 115 8.72 6.32 -2.05
CA ALA A 115 8.21 6.71 -0.73
C ALA A 115 9.28 7.35 0.18
N ILE A 116 10.22 8.12 -0.40
CA ILE A 116 11.20 8.89 0.34
C ILE A 116 10.60 10.25 0.70
N VAL A 117 10.02 10.93 -0.29
CA VAL A 117 9.29 12.19 -0.10
C VAL A 117 7.80 11.85 0.03
N HIS A 118 7.19 12.27 1.12
CA HIS A 118 5.76 12.12 1.35
C HIS A 118 5.08 13.49 1.16
N GLY A 119 3.79 13.50 0.81
CA GLY A 119 3.05 14.73 0.56
C GLY A 119 3.04 15.13 -0.92
N GLY A 120 1.89 15.63 -1.38
CA GLY A 120 1.74 16.18 -2.72
C GLY A 120 2.29 17.60 -2.82
N ASP A 121 2.44 18.11 -4.04
CA ASP A 121 2.97 19.45 -4.35
C ASP A 121 2.24 20.63 -3.67
N GLY A 122 1.08 20.37 -3.06
CA GLY A 122 0.28 21.38 -2.36
C GLY A 122 0.47 21.45 -0.84
N VAL A 123 1.32 20.61 -0.24
CA VAL A 123 1.48 20.57 1.23
C VAL A 123 2.84 21.12 1.64
N ALA A 124 2.83 22.06 2.59
CA ALA A 124 4.05 22.63 3.12
C ALA A 124 4.91 21.55 3.83
N PRO A 125 6.26 21.60 3.72
CA PRO A 125 7.13 20.61 4.36
C PRO A 125 6.93 20.48 5.87
N SER A 126 6.56 21.56 6.55
CA SER A 126 6.27 21.55 7.99
C SER A 126 4.99 20.79 8.37
N LEU A 127 4.05 20.65 7.44
CA LEU A 127 2.76 19.99 7.65
C LEU A 127 2.74 18.53 7.17
N GLN A 128 3.78 18.08 6.47
CA GLN A 128 3.85 16.73 5.93
C GLN A 128 3.69 15.66 7.04
N ALA A 129 4.37 15.84 8.17
CA ALA A 129 4.29 14.91 9.29
C ALA A 129 2.89 14.89 9.96
N THR A 130 2.25 16.05 10.08
CA THR A 130 0.90 16.14 10.68
C THR A 130 -0.17 15.60 9.73
N GLN A 131 -0.03 15.88 8.43
CA GLN A 131 -0.88 15.31 7.38
C GLN A 131 -0.80 13.79 7.36
N GLU A 132 0.40 13.23 7.38
CA GLU A 132 0.57 11.77 7.34
C GLU A 132 -0.04 11.11 8.59
N LYS A 133 0.18 11.72 9.76
CA LYS A 133 -0.45 11.24 11.01
C LYS A 133 -1.97 11.27 10.91
N LEU A 134 -2.54 12.36 10.38
CA LEU A 134 -3.98 12.48 10.17
C LEU A 134 -4.47 11.43 9.16
N GLN A 135 -3.77 11.24 8.04
CA GLN A 135 -4.13 10.25 7.04
C GLN A 135 -4.12 8.83 7.61
N ARG A 136 -3.13 8.50 8.44
CA ARG A 136 -3.07 7.21 9.16
C ARG A 136 -4.26 7.05 10.11
N GLN A 137 -4.62 8.10 10.86
CA GLN A 137 -5.79 8.07 11.74
C GLN A 137 -7.10 7.88 10.96
N LEU A 138 -7.31 8.66 9.89
CA LEU A 138 -8.49 8.52 9.03
C LEU A 138 -8.58 7.13 8.39
N ASN A 139 -7.45 6.58 7.94
CA ASN A 139 -7.42 5.22 7.41
C ASN A 139 -7.72 4.19 8.49
N SER A 140 -7.19 4.37 9.70
CA SER A 140 -7.52 3.52 10.86
C SER A 140 -9.02 3.57 11.18
N ASP A 141 -9.62 4.75 11.21
CA ASP A 141 -11.04 4.93 11.51
C ASP A 141 -11.92 4.31 10.44
N LYS A 142 -11.57 4.49 9.15
CA LYS A 142 -12.24 3.82 8.03
C LYS A 142 -12.15 2.31 8.13
N VAL A 143 -10.95 1.77 8.38
CA VAL A 143 -10.76 0.32 8.54
C VAL A 143 -11.56 -0.18 9.73
N ASN A 144 -11.54 0.51 10.87
CA ASN A 144 -12.37 0.17 12.04
C ASN A 144 -13.88 0.18 11.70
N GLN A 145 -14.35 1.17 10.95
CA GLN A 145 -15.73 1.22 10.49
C GLN A 145 -16.08 0.03 9.57
N HIS A 146 -15.18 -0.37 8.67
CA HIS A 146 -15.38 -1.55 7.83
C HIS A 146 -15.33 -2.86 8.63
N LEU A 147 -14.48 -2.94 9.66
CA LEU A 147 -14.39 -4.10 10.53
C LEU A 147 -15.63 -4.27 11.43
N THR A 148 -16.24 -3.18 11.90
CA THR A 148 -17.49 -3.26 12.69
C THR A 148 -18.67 -3.74 11.85
N LYS A 149 -18.68 -3.43 10.55
CA LYS A 149 -19.69 -3.89 9.58
C LYS A 149 -19.26 -5.15 8.82
N ARG A 150 -18.28 -5.89 9.33
CA ARG A 150 -17.75 -7.06 8.64
C ARG A 150 -18.83 -8.17 8.60
N PRO A 151 -19.25 -8.63 7.42
CA PRO A 151 -20.23 -9.70 7.31
C PRO A 151 -19.67 -11.01 7.87
N SER A 152 -20.57 -11.84 8.40
CA SER A 152 -20.21 -13.17 8.86
C SER A 152 -19.92 -14.10 7.67
N ILE A 153 -19.18 -15.19 7.93
CA ILE A 153 -18.84 -16.11 6.85
C ILE A 153 -20.09 -16.80 6.27
N GLU A 154 -21.11 -17.01 7.10
CA GLU A 154 -22.39 -17.59 6.68
C GLU A 154 -23.20 -16.59 5.84
N GLU A 155 -23.18 -15.30 6.17
CA GLU A 155 -23.78 -14.26 5.31
C GLU A 155 -23.11 -14.19 3.94
N LEU A 156 -21.79 -14.36 3.89
CA LEU A 156 -21.07 -14.43 2.62
C LEU A 156 -21.42 -15.68 1.82
N ARG A 157 -21.80 -16.79 2.48
CA ARG A 157 -22.32 -17.99 1.81
C ARG A 157 -23.72 -17.82 1.27
N THR A 158 -24.63 -17.26 2.06
CA THR A 158 -26.01 -17.02 1.62
C THR A 158 -26.09 -16.02 0.48
N THR A 159 -25.20 -15.02 0.46
CA THR A 159 -25.07 -14.07 -0.65
C THR A 159 -24.33 -14.63 -1.87
N GLY A 160 -23.82 -15.87 -1.80
CA GLY A 160 -23.11 -16.52 -2.91
C GLY A 160 -21.73 -15.95 -3.20
N VAL A 161 -21.17 -15.14 -2.30
CA VAL A 161 -19.79 -14.61 -2.42
C VAL A 161 -18.76 -15.67 -2.06
N LEU A 162 -19.03 -16.44 -1.00
CA LEU A 162 -18.26 -17.62 -0.63
C LEU A 162 -19.07 -18.87 -0.96
N GLU A 163 -18.56 -19.70 -1.85
CA GLU A 163 -19.31 -20.84 -2.38
C GLU A 163 -19.02 -22.14 -1.61
N THR A 164 -17.98 -22.15 -0.76
CA THR A 164 -17.47 -23.37 -0.15
C THR A 164 -17.80 -23.52 1.32
N SER A 165 -18.11 -24.77 1.69
CA SER A 165 -18.17 -25.24 3.07
C SER A 165 -16.81 -25.07 3.77
N ALA A 166 -16.82 -24.92 5.10
CA ALA A 166 -15.63 -24.59 5.89
C ALA A 166 -14.52 -25.65 5.85
N GLU A 167 -14.84 -26.85 5.35
CA GLU A 167 -13.95 -28.02 5.32
C GLU A 167 -12.96 -28.01 4.14
N LEU A 168 -13.24 -27.25 3.08
CA LEU A 168 -12.37 -27.17 1.91
C LEU A 168 -11.34 -26.04 2.04
N ALA A 169 -10.07 -26.36 1.77
CA ALA A 169 -9.01 -25.36 1.73
C ALA A 169 -9.25 -24.33 0.60
N PRO A 170 -8.93 -23.02 0.81
CA PRO A 170 -9.16 -21.97 -0.18
C PRO A 170 -8.57 -22.25 -1.57
N SER A 171 -7.42 -22.92 -1.62
CA SER A 171 -6.73 -23.29 -2.88
C SER A 171 -7.48 -24.34 -3.71
N LEU A 172 -8.30 -25.19 -3.07
CA LEU A 172 -9.04 -26.27 -3.73
C LEU A 172 -10.47 -25.87 -4.11
N THR A 173 -10.93 -24.69 -3.68
CA THR A 173 -12.31 -24.22 -3.92
C THR A 173 -12.66 -24.18 -5.41
N ALA A 174 -11.77 -23.61 -6.22
CA ALA A 174 -11.96 -23.48 -7.67
C ALA A 174 -11.96 -24.84 -8.38
N THR A 175 -11.08 -25.77 -7.98
CA THR A 175 -11.00 -27.10 -8.56
C THR A 175 -12.19 -27.96 -8.16
N ALA A 176 -12.60 -27.91 -6.89
CA ALA A 176 -13.79 -28.59 -6.38
C ALA A 176 -15.05 -28.13 -7.10
N LYS A 177 -15.27 -26.81 -7.25
CA LYS A 177 -16.42 -26.29 -7.98
C LYS A 177 -16.42 -26.67 -9.46
N LYS A 178 -15.24 -26.65 -10.09
CA LYS A 178 -15.11 -27.11 -11.48
C LYS A 178 -15.49 -28.58 -11.59
N LEU A 179 -15.04 -29.41 -10.66
CA LEU A 179 -15.39 -30.83 -10.63
C LEU A 179 -16.89 -31.02 -10.39
N GLU A 180 -17.47 -30.32 -9.42
CA GLU A 180 -18.92 -30.34 -9.14
C GLU A 180 -19.74 -29.98 -10.39
N ARG A 181 -19.38 -28.90 -11.10
CA ARG A 181 -20.04 -28.55 -12.36
C ARG A 181 -19.95 -29.64 -13.40
N ASN A 182 -18.79 -30.28 -13.56
CA ASN A 182 -18.63 -31.37 -14.52
C ASN A 182 -19.46 -32.59 -14.13
N LEU A 183 -19.52 -32.92 -12.83
CA LEU A 183 -20.36 -34.02 -12.34
C LEU A 183 -21.84 -33.76 -12.59
N VAL A 184 -22.33 -32.57 -12.22
CA VAL A 184 -23.72 -32.17 -12.47
C VAL A 184 -24.00 -32.14 -13.98
N GLN A 185 -23.08 -31.65 -14.79
CA GLN A 185 -23.23 -31.64 -16.24
C GLN A 185 -23.34 -33.05 -16.83
N ASN A 186 -22.47 -33.98 -16.39
CA ASN A 186 -22.52 -35.37 -16.83
C ASN A 186 -23.82 -36.06 -16.36
N GLN A 187 -24.24 -35.80 -15.12
CA GLN A 187 -25.50 -36.34 -14.59
C GLN A 187 -26.71 -35.82 -15.37
N VAL A 188 -26.75 -34.52 -15.64
CA VAL A 188 -27.81 -33.91 -16.46
C VAL A 188 -27.77 -34.46 -17.88
N SER A 189 -26.59 -34.64 -18.48
CA SER A 189 -26.47 -35.27 -19.81
C SER A 189 -27.11 -36.65 -19.82
N HIS A 190 -26.77 -37.51 -18.86
CA HIS A 190 -27.34 -38.85 -18.77
C HIS A 190 -28.86 -38.83 -18.55
N LEU A 191 -29.37 -37.93 -17.70
CA LEU A 191 -30.81 -37.79 -17.47
C LEU A 191 -31.56 -37.29 -18.72
N LEU A 192 -30.90 -36.47 -19.54
CA LEU A 192 -31.45 -36.01 -20.81
C LEU A 192 -31.37 -37.07 -21.91
N GLU A 193 -30.36 -37.95 -21.88
CA GLU A 193 -30.24 -39.10 -22.78
C GLU A 193 -31.31 -40.16 -22.47
N SER A 194 -31.57 -40.44 -21.19
CA SER A 194 -32.64 -41.34 -20.77
C SER A 194 -34.00 -40.64 -20.66
N ARG A 195 -34.17 -39.51 -21.34
CA ARG A 195 -35.43 -38.76 -21.29
C ARG A 195 -36.52 -39.56 -22.01
N PRO A 196 -37.64 -39.88 -21.34
CA PRO A 196 -38.72 -40.63 -21.98
C PRO A 196 -39.29 -39.85 -23.16
N GLU A 197 -39.58 -40.58 -24.23
CA GLU A 197 -40.21 -39.99 -25.40
C GLU A 197 -41.65 -39.57 -25.10
N LYS A 198 -42.19 -38.69 -25.95
CA LYS A 198 -43.56 -38.19 -25.77
C LYS A 198 -44.57 -39.33 -25.70
N ASP A 199 -44.40 -40.35 -26.55
CA ASP A 199 -45.34 -41.48 -26.67
C ASP A 199 -45.29 -42.38 -25.42
N GLU A 200 -44.12 -42.52 -24.79
CA GLU A 200 -43.99 -43.22 -23.51
C GLU A 200 -44.73 -42.48 -22.39
N LEU A 201 -44.64 -41.15 -22.36
CA LEU A 201 -45.38 -40.33 -21.41
C LEU A 201 -46.90 -40.42 -21.62
N VAL A 202 -47.34 -40.58 -22.87
CA VAL A 202 -48.74 -40.84 -23.21
C VAL A 202 -49.19 -42.21 -22.70
N HIS A 203 -48.42 -43.26 -22.97
CA HIS A 203 -48.71 -44.60 -22.46
C HIS A 203 -48.76 -44.67 -20.94
N GLN A 204 -47.93 -43.88 -20.25
CA GLN A 204 -47.93 -43.77 -18.79
C GLN A 204 -49.07 -42.90 -18.25
N ASN A 205 -49.98 -42.40 -19.10
CA ASN A 205 -51.05 -41.45 -18.75
C ASN A 205 -50.54 -40.17 -18.05
N ILE A 206 -49.29 -39.79 -18.29
CA ILE A 206 -48.70 -38.53 -17.80
C ILE A 206 -49.01 -37.40 -18.77
N LEU A 207 -48.95 -37.69 -20.07
CA LEU A 207 -49.31 -36.77 -21.14
C LEU A 207 -50.56 -37.30 -21.84
N GLU A 208 -51.48 -36.44 -22.26
CA GLU A 208 -52.59 -36.87 -23.11
C GLU A 208 -52.12 -37.08 -24.54
N ASP A 209 -52.68 -38.09 -25.22
CA ASP A 209 -52.63 -38.16 -26.68
C ASP A 209 -53.14 -36.82 -27.21
N GLN A 210 -52.26 -36.08 -27.89
CA GLN A 210 -52.57 -34.77 -28.40
C GLN A 210 -53.53 -34.91 -29.59
N ASP A 211 -54.79 -35.20 -29.31
CA ASP A 211 -55.86 -34.80 -30.20
C ASP A 211 -55.80 -33.28 -30.25
N ALA A 212 -55.29 -32.74 -31.36
CA ALA A 212 -55.05 -31.32 -31.62
C ALA A 212 -56.29 -30.40 -31.49
N ALA A 213 -57.42 -30.94 -31.02
CA ALA A 213 -58.69 -30.27 -30.81
C ALA A 213 -58.78 -29.46 -29.51
N VAL A 214 -57.95 -29.74 -28.49
CA VAL A 214 -58.07 -29.11 -27.16
C VAL A 214 -56.76 -28.45 -26.72
N ALA A 215 -56.83 -27.17 -26.37
CA ALA A 215 -55.68 -26.41 -25.88
C ALA A 215 -55.16 -26.98 -24.53
N PRO A 216 -53.83 -26.92 -24.26
CA PRO A 216 -53.23 -27.48 -23.04
C PRO A 216 -53.89 -27.00 -21.72
N VAL A 217 -54.34 -25.74 -21.70
CA VAL A 217 -55.00 -25.14 -20.53
C VAL A 217 -56.37 -25.77 -20.22
N LEU A 218 -57.06 -26.29 -21.24
CA LEU A 218 -58.41 -26.85 -21.13
C LEU A 218 -58.43 -28.36 -20.87
N GLN A 219 -57.28 -29.04 -20.99
CA GLN A 219 -57.14 -30.48 -20.77
C GLN A 219 -57.57 -30.90 -19.36
N GLY A 220 -57.18 -30.15 -18.32
CA GLY A 220 -57.58 -30.44 -16.94
C GLY A 220 -59.10 -30.38 -16.72
N ALA A 221 -59.76 -29.37 -17.30
CA ALA A 221 -61.22 -29.23 -17.21
C ALA A 221 -61.96 -30.34 -17.97
N LYS A 222 -61.46 -30.72 -19.16
CA LYS A 222 -61.96 -31.88 -19.93
C LYS A 222 -61.86 -33.16 -19.09
N HIS A 223 -60.71 -33.42 -18.47
CA HIS A 223 -60.50 -34.60 -17.63
C HIS A 223 -61.43 -34.66 -16.42
N GLN A 224 -61.65 -33.52 -15.77
CA GLN A 224 -62.54 -33.43 -14.62
C GLN A 224 -63.99 -33.73 -15.03
N LEU A 225 -64.43 -33.21 -16.18
CA LEU A 225 -65.74 -33.51 -16.75
C LEU A 225 -65.87 -34.98 -17.14
N GLU A 226 -64.89 -35.56 -17.85
CA GLU A 226 -64.89 -36.98 -18.21
C GLU A 226 -64.97 -37.88 -16.98
N ARG A 227 -64.24 -37.54 -15.91
CA ARG A 227 -64.28 -38.28 -14.65
C ARG A 227 -65.67 -38.23 -14.02
N GLN A 228 -66.31 -37.07 -14.01
CA GLN A 228 -67.68 -36.93 -13.51
C GLN A 228 -68.68 -37.73 -14.35
N LEU A 229 -68.58 -37.67 -15.68
CA LEU A 229 -69.44 -38.44 -16.58
C LEU A 229 -69.27 -39.96 -16.40
N LYS A 230 -68.03 -40.45 -16.30
CA LYS A 230 -67.73 -41.87 -16.03
C LYS A 230 -68.23 -42.27 -14.64
N ALA A 231 -68.05 -41.44 -13.62
CA ALA A 231 -68.56 -41.70 -12.27
C ALA A 231 -70.10 -41.82 -12.27
N ASP A 232 -70.80 -40.90 -12.96
CA ASP A 232 -72.25 -40.95 -13.10
C ASP A 232 -72.73 -42.16 -13.90
N GLN A 233 -71.96 -42.60 -14.89
CA GLN A 233 -72.25 -43.79 -15.67
C GLN A 233 -72.09 -45.06 -14.82
N ILE A 234 -70.99 -45.16 -14.05
CA ILE A 234 -70.75 -46.28 -13.12
C ILE A 234 -71.85 -46.29 -12.04
N ALA A 235 -72.21 -45.13 -11.48
CA ALA A 235 -73.28 -45.04 -10.49
C ALA A 235 -74.63 -45.53 -11.05
N ARG A 236 -74.92 -45.25 -12.33
CA ARG A 236 -76.10 -45.80 -13.01
C ARG A 236 -76.02 -47.31 -13.23
N GLN A 237 -74.88 -47.83 -13.65
CA GLN A 237 -74.67 -49.27 -13.84
C GLN A 237 -74.74 -50.05 -12.52
N LEU A 238 -74.24 -49.46 -11.42
CA LEU A 238 -74.35 -50.05 -10.09
C LEU A 238 -75.78 -50.11 -9.56
N ARG A 239 -76.67 -49.18 -9.94
CA ARG A 239 -78.10 -49.24 -9.61
C ARG A 239 -78.82 -50.39 -10.29
N HIS A 240 -78.37 -50.78 -11.47
CA HIS A 240 -78.88 -51.92 -12.23
C HIS A 240 -78.00 -53.16 -12.08
N ARG A 241 -77.17 -53.22 -11.02
CA ARG A 241 -76.31 -54.36 -10.76
C ARG A 241 -77.18 -55.58 -10.45
N PRO A 242 -77.13 -56.65 -11.26
CA PRO A 242 -77.85 -57.88 -10.96
C PRO A 242 -77.38 -58.45 -9.63
N SER A 243 -78.31 -59.02 -8.87
CA SER A 243 -77.99 -59.63 -7.58
C SER A 243 -77.16 -60.90 -7.77
N VAL A 244 -76.42 -61.31 -6.73
CA VAL A 244 -75.52 -62.48 -6.80
C VAL A 244 -76.27 -63.76 -7.24
N SER A 245 -77.53 -63.89 -6.83
CA SER A 245 -78.39 -65.02 -7.21
C SER A 245 -78.76 -65.03 -8.71
N GLU A 246 -78.95 -63.85 -9.32
CA GLU A 246 -79.23 -63.73 -10.77
C GLU A 246 -77.98 -63.98 -11.63
N LEU A 247 -76.78 -63.88 -11.04
CA LEU A 247 -75.51 -64.18 -11.68
C LEU A 247 -75.19 -65.68 -11.64
N GLU A 248 -75.63 -66.39 -10.60
CA GLU A 248 -75.59 -67.85 -10.48
C GLU A 248 -76.53 -68.51 -11.51
N GLU A 249 -77.74 -67.98 -11.68
CA GLU A 249 -78.72 -68.51 -12.63
C GLU A 249 -78.28 -68.36 -14.10
N LYS A 250 -77.52 -67.29 -14.39
CA LYS A 250 -76.93 -67.05 -15.72
C LYS A 250 -75.61 -67.79 -15.94
N GLY A 251 -75.14 -68.57 -14.97
CA GLY A 251 -73.93 -69.41 -15.08
C GLY A 251 -72.63 -68.64 -15.19
N ILE A 252 -72.59 -67.40 -14.68
CA ILE A 252 -71.42 -66.50 -14.75
C ILE A 252 -70.54 -66.66 -13.49
N VAL A 253 -71.12 -67.11 -12.38
CA VAL A 253 -70.43 -67.40 -11.13
C VAL A 253 -70.66 -68.88 -10.80
N ASP A 254 -69.58 -69.65 -10.68
CA ASP A 254 -69.66 -71.06 -10.27
C ASP A 254 -70.06 -71.14 -8.79
N GLY A 255 -71.16 -71.84 -8.51
CA GLY A 255 -71.83 -71.84 -7.20
C GLY A 255 -71.01 -72.35 -6.02
N GLU A 256 -69.85 -72.98 -6.26
CA GLU A 256 -68.96 -73.45 -5.20
C GLU A 256 -68.10 -72.33 -4.59
N GLU A 257 -67.73 -71.29 -5.36
CA GLU A 257 -66.95 -70.14 -4.82
C GLU A 257 -67.84 -69.07 -4.15
N ALA A 258 -69.13 -69.00 -4.50
CA ALA A 258 -70.07 -68.01 -3.96
C ALA A 258 -70.34 -68.19 -2.44
N THR A 259 -70.21 -69.41 -1.93
CA THR A 259 -70.39 -69.70 -0.50
C THR A 259 -69.16 -69.35 0.34
N ALA A 260 -67.95 -69.35 -0.24
CA ALA A 260 -66.71 -69.01 0.47
C ALA A 260 -66.56 -67.50 0.73
N ILE A 261 -67.02 -66.65 -0.20
CA ILE A 261 -66.92 -65.19 -0.08
C ILE A 261 -67.92 -64.65 0.97
N ARG A 262 -69.08 -65.29 1.10
CA ARG A 262 -70.15 -64.87 2.02
C ARG A 262 -69.81 -65.05 3.50
N GLN A 263 -68.80 -65.85 3.84
CA GLN A 263 -68.32 -66.05 5.22
C GLN A 263 -67.18 -65.12 5.63
N GLN A 264 -66.62 -64.31 4.72
CA GLN A 264 -65.51 -63.39 5.03
C GLN A 264 -65.95 -61.92 5.18
N SER A 265 -67.24 -61.64 5.01
CA SER A 265 -67.80 -60.28 5.00
C SER A 265 -68.74 -59.95 6.17
N ASP A 266 -68.69 -60.74 7.24
CA ASP A 266 -69.23 -60.37 8.57
C ASP A 266 -68.07 -60.10 9.56
#